data_AF-A0A1D1Y4S7-F1
#
_entry.id   AF-A0A1D1Y4S7-F1
#
_cell.length_a   1.000
_cell.length_b   1.000
_cell.length_c   1.000
_cell.angle_alpha   90.00
_cell.angle_beta   90.00
_cell.angle_gamma   90.00
#
_symmetry.space_group_name_H-M   'P 1'
#
loop_
_entity.id
_entity.type
_entity.pdbx_description
1 polymer ?
#
loop_
_entity_poly.entity_id
_entity_poly.type
_entity_poly.pdbx_seq_one_letter_code
_entity_poly.pdbx_strand_id
1 'polypeptide(L)'
;TADEKVEAHKSCISANCLSVLNSKSSDESLLNFARWEPWHGRFGFSYPWNKYLRIGELLRELAIPILSLKACLQPKYQTSPLFSKFIIKEQCEGACVLLGGLIKELGQNIQSMRRSPTRESIIPKIQSMKLALTSPMLAYQLGILVNQNEITACGLSTTSFVFILTGILDRVEELAKEVEELGALASFHQ
;
A
#
# COMPACT_ATOMS: atom_id res chain seq x y z
N THR A 1 -9.05 -25.09 12.18
CA THR A 1 -10.10 -24.20 12.72
C THR A 1 -9.96 -22.80 12.11
N ALA A 2 -10.97 -21.91 12.21
CA ALA A 2 -10.90 -20.56 11.61
C ALA A 2 -9.67 -19.75 12.08
N ASP A 3 -9.22 -19.99 13.31
CA ASP A 3 -8.01 -19.38 13.89
C ASP A 3 -6.70 -19.83 13.22
N GLU A 4 -6.55 -21.10 12.84
CA GLU A 4 -5.36 -21.57 12.10
C GLU A 4 -5.22 -20.89 10.73
N LYS A 5 -6.35 -20.63 10.05
CA LYS A 5 -6.36 -19.99 8.74
C LYS A 5 -5.97 -18.51 8.86
N VAL A 6 -6.44 -17.81 9.89
CA VAL A 6 -6.10 -16.41 10.17
C VAL A 6 -4.63 -16.25 10.57
N GLU A 7 -4.09 -17.18 11.37
CA GLU A 7 -2.68 -17.19 11.78
C GLU A 7 -1.74 -17.45 10.58
N ALA A 8 -2.10 -18.38 9.69
CA ALA A 8 -1.38 -18.68 8.47
C ALA A 8 -1.36 -17.47 7.49
N HIS A 9 -2.50 -16.79 7.33
CA HIS A 9 -2.59 -15.57 6.52
C HIS A 9 -1.77 -14.41 7.11
N LYS A 10 -1.75 -14.24 8.44
CA LYS A 10 -0.90 -13.25 9.13
C LYS A 10 0.59 -13.53 8.95
N SER A 11 1.01 -14.79 8.99
CA SER A 11 2.39 -15.22 8.76
C SER A 11 2.83 -14.92 7.31
N CYS A 12 1.96 -15.24 6.34
CA CYS A 12 2.20 -15.01 4.92
C CYS A 12 2.39 -13.51 4.57
N ILE A 13 1.56 -12.61 5.12
CA ILE A 13 1.69 -11.17 4.85
C ILE A 13 3.04 -10.62 5.34
N SER A 14 3.46 -11.00 6.55
CA SER A 14 4.78 -10.56 7.06
C SER A 14 5.93 -11.11 6.23
N ALA A 15 5.84 -12.37 5.79
CA ALA A 15 6.87 -12.97 4.95
C ALA A 15 6.99 -12.23 3.60
N ASN A 16 5.86 -11.88 2.98
CA ASN A 16 5.84 -11.14 1.71
C ASN A 16 6.38 -9.71 1.84
N CYS A 17 6.03 -8.98 2.92
CA CYS A 17 6.61 -7.66 3.16
C CYS A 17 8.12 -7.75 3.40
N LEU A 18 8.58 -8.73 4.18
CA LEU A 18 10.01 -8.96 4.41
C LEU A 18 10.76 -9.34 3.13
N SER A 19 10.16 -10.11 2.22
CA SER A 19 10.79 -10.40 0.93
C SER A 19 10.94 -9.15 0.07
N VAL A 20 9.95 -8.25 0.06
CA VAL A 20 10.05 -6.96 -0.65
C VAL A 20 11.15 -6.09 -0.04
N LEU A 21 11.24 -6.00 1.28
CA LEU A 21 12.29 -5.21 1.95
C LEU A 21 13.71 -5.70 1.60
N ASN A 22 13.89 -7.00 1.45
CA ASN A 22 15.17 -7.61 1.09
C ASN A 22 15.43 -7.68 -0.42
N SER A 23 14.53 -7.18 -1.28
CA SER A 23 14.64 -7.33 -2.74
C SER A 23 15.69 -6.42 -3.39
N LYS A 24 16.24 -5.43 -2.66
CA LYS A 24 17.05 -4.36 -3.26
C LYS A 24 18.23 -4.87 -4.10
N SER A 25 19.05 -5.76 -3.53
CA SER A 25 20.22 -6.29 -4.24
C SER A 25 19.84 -7.17 -5.43
N SER A 26 18.76 -7.96 -5.30
CA SER A 26 18.25 -8.76 -6.42
C SER A 26 17.72 -7.87 -7.54
N ASP A 27 16.97 -6.81 -7.22
CA ASP A 27 16.41 -5.88 -8.21
C ASP A 27 17.53 -5.17 -8.98
N GLU A 28 18.56 -4.68 -8.28
CA GLU A 28 19.74 -4.04 -8.89
C GLU A 28 20.52 -5.02 -9.78
N SER A 29 20.67 -6.27 -9.35
CA SER A 29 21.34 -7.30 -10.15
C SER A 29 20.55 -7.61 -11.44
N LEU A 30 19.23 -7.80 -11.34
CA LEU A 30 18.35 -8.06 -12.48
C LEU A 30 18.37 -6.88 -13.47
N LEU A 31 18.38 -5.65 -12.96
CA LEU A 31 18.50 -4.47 -13.78
C LEU A 31 19.81 -4.45 -14.58
N ASN A 32 20.92 -4.79 -13.93
CA ASN A 32 22.22 -4.83 -14.60
C ASN A 32 22.21 -5.86 -15.74
N PHE A 33 21.59 -7.02 -15.55
CA PHE A 33 21.40 -7.99 -16.63
C PHE A 33 20.49 -7.45 -17.74
N ALA A 34 19.35 -6.84 -17.39
CA ALA A 34 18.39 -6.31 -18.34
C ALA A 34 19.00 -5.21 -19.26
N ARG A 35 19.98 -4.44 -18.76
CA ARG A 35 20.71 -3.43 -19.55
C ARG A 35 21.56 -4.03 -20.67
N TRP A 36 21.97 -5.29 -20.54
CA TRP A 36 22.74 -6.01 -21.55
C TRP A 36 21.87 -6.77 -22.54
N GLU A 37 20.56 -6.86 -22.30
CA GLU A 37 19.68 -7.58 -23.21
C GLU A 37 19.63 -6.88 -24.58
N PRO A 38 19.86 -7.61 -25.68
CA PRO A 38 19.63 -7.06 -27.01
C PRO A 38 18.15 -6.73 -27.17
N TRP A 39 17.83 -5.87 -28.14
CA TRP A 39 16.43 -5.53 -28.42
C TRP A 39 15.60 -6.79 -28.69
N HIS A 40 14.52 -6.99 -27.93
CA HIS A 40 13.56 -8.07 -28.18
C HIS A 40 12.12 -7.70 -27.79
N GLY A 41 11.16 -8.26 -28.52
CA GLY A 41 9.74 -8.19 -28.21
C GLY A 41 9.23 -6.77 -27.91
N ARG A 42 8.77 -6.57 -26.68
CA ARG A 42 8.19 -5.31 -26.19
C ARG A 42 9.21 -4.38 -25.52
N PHE A 43 10.46 -4.81 -25.37
CA PHE A 43 11.51 -4.06 -24.70
C PHE A 43 12.39 -3.38 -25.75
N GLY A 44 12.06 -2.14 -26.12
CA GLY A 44 12.73 -1.39 -27.18
C GLY A 44 14.17 -0.93 -26.89
N PHE A 45 14.77 -0.22 -27.86
CA PHE A 45 16.06 0.46 -27.68
C PHE A 45 15.98 1.53 -26.59
N SER A 46 17.00 1.64 -25.75
CA SER A 46 17.05 2.60 -24.62
C SER A 46 15.87 2.49 -23.64
N TYR A 47 15.49 1.26 -23.28
CA TYR A 47 14.40 1.00 -22.34
C TYR A 47 14.63 1.65 -20.95
N PRO A 48 13.60 2.23 -20.30
CA PRO A 48 13.73 3.00 -19.06
C PRO A 48 13.87 2.11 -17.81
N TRP A 49 14.86 1.21 -17.80
CA TRP A 49 15.10 0.27 -16.72
C TRP A 49 15.14 0.93 -15.33
N ASN A 50 15.77 2.11 -15.21
CA ASN A 50 15.89 2.83 -13.93
C ASN A 50 14.55 3.14 -13.25
N LYS A 51 13.45 3.27 -14.00
CA LYS A 51 12.11 3.47 -13.42
C LYS A 51 11.64 2.25 -12.61
N TYR A 52 12.07 1.04 -12.96
CA TYR A 52 11.77 -0.16 -12.16
C TYR A 52 12.47 -0.15 -10.80
N LEU A 53 13.71 0.37 -10.72
CA LEU A 53 14.35 0.57 -9.41
C LEU A 53 13.59 1.58 -8.56
N ARG A 54 13.16 2.69 -9.16
CA ARG A 54 12.37 3.71 -8.45
C ARG A 54 11.06 3.14 -7.91
N ILE A 55 10.35 2.35 -8.73
CA ILE A 55 9.14 1.63 -8.31
C ILE A 55 9.47 0.65 -7.17
N GLY A 56 10.57 -0.09 -7.27
CA GLY A 56 11.03 -1.00 -6.21
C GLY A 56 11.34 -0.28 -4.90
N GLU A 57 11.94 0.92 -4.95
CA GLU A 57 12.17 1.76 -3.76
C GLU A 57 10.86 2.15 -3.08
N LEU A 58 9.89 2.63 -3.85
CA LEU A 58 8.56 2.99 -3.32
C LEU A 58 7.84 1.77 -2.74
N LEU A 59 7.96 0.59 -3.35
CA LEU A 59 7.39 -0.64 -2.81
C LEU A 59 8.03 -1.05 -1.48
N ARG A 60 9.34 -0.83 -1.31
CA ARG A 60 10.01 -1.04 -0.01
C ARG A 60 9.55 -0.04 1.02
N GLU A 61 9.45 1.25 0.67
CA GLU A 61 8.90 2.28 1.55
C GLU A 61 7.45 1.99 1.96
N LEU A 62 6.66 1.35 1.09
CA LEU A 62 5.30 0.87 1.36
C LEU A 62 5.27 -0.36 2.27
N ALA A 63 6.22 -1.28 2.13
CA ALA A 63 6.26 -2.52 2.92
C ALA A 63 6.46 -2.27 4.42
N ILE A 64 7.22 -1.23 4.79
CA ILE A 64 7.48 -0.84 6.20
C ILE A 64 6.17 -0.51 6.94
N PRO A 65 5.37 0.50 6.53
CA PRO A 65 4.14 0.85 7.22
C PRO A 65 3.09 -0.27 7.19
N ILE A 66 3.04 -1.08 6.12
CA ILE A 66 2.15 -2.26 6.05
C ILE A 66 2.51 -3.27 7.15
N LEU A 67 3.81 -3.51 7.37
CA LEU A 67 4.27 -4.37 8.46
C LEU A 67 3.92 -3.78 9.84
N SER A 68 4.02 -2.46 9.99
CA SER A 68 3.61 -1.75 11.21
C SER A 68 2.11 -1.85 11.50
N LEU A 69 1.25 -1.79 10.48
CA LEU A 69 -0.21 -1.98 10.64
C LEU A 69 -0.55 -3.34 11.28
N LYS A 70 0.23 -4.38 10.96
CA LYS A 70 0.06 -5.72 11.58
C LYS A 70 0.26 -5.66 13.10
N ALA A 71 1.19 -4.84 13.58
CA ALA A 71 1.43 -4.69 15.01
C ALA A 71 0.23 -4.04 15.72
N CYS A 72 -0.41 -3.05 15.10
CA CYS A 72 -1.63 -2.40 15.61
C CYS A 72 -2.84 -3.34 15.68
N LEU A 73 -2.87 -4.40 14.86
CA LEU A 73 -3.95 -5.41 14.82
C LEU A 73 -3.72 -6.60 15.77
N GLN A 74 -2.69 -6.57 16.62
CA GLN A 74 -2.43 -7.68 17.54
C GLN A 74 -3.50 -7.76 18.64
N PRO A 75 -3.89 -8.98 19.07
CA PRO A 75 -4.94 -9.22 20.07
C PRO A 75 -4.74 -8.45 21.37
N LYS A 76 -3.48 -8.21 21.76
CA LYS A 76 -3.09 -7.44 22.95
C LYS A 76 -3.61 -6.00 22.96
N TYR A 77 -3.89 -5.44 21.79
CA TYR A 77 -4.45 -4.09 21.60
C TYR A 77 -5.90 -4.14 21.09
N GLN A 78 -6.42 -5.35 20.84
CA GLN A 78 -7.67 -5.61 20.14
C GLN A 78 -8.79 -5.93 21.12
N THR A 79 -9.02 -5.11 22.13
CA THR A 79 -10.23 -5.22 22.95
C THR A 79 -10.56 -3.89 23.59
N SER A 80 -11.09 -2.96 22.80
CA SER A 80 -12.08 -2.02 23.30
C SER A 80 -13.33 -2.12 22.44
N PRO A 81 -14.54 -2.20 23.01
CA PRO A 81 -15.78 -2.09 22.27
C PRO A 81 -15.89 -0.76 21.50
N LEU A 82 -14.99 0.21 21.69
CA LEU A 82 -14.97 1.46 20.95
C LEU A 82 -14.27 1.39 19.57
N PHE A 83 -13.36 0.42 19.32
CA PHE A 83 -12.87 0.16 17.95
C PHE A 83 -14.02 -0.34 17.05
N SER A 84 -15.07 -0.88 17.68
CA SER A 84 -16.31 -1.29 17.01
C SER A 84 -17.25 -0.12 16.68
N LYS A 85 -16.85 1.15 16.88
CA LYS A 85 -17.53 2.27 16.24
C LYS A 85 -17.50 2.03 14.73
N PHE A 86 -18.61 1.52 14.23
CA PHE A 86 -18.84 0.99 12.88
C PHE A 86 -18.14 1.83 11.80
N ILE A 87 -18.21 3.16 11.94
CA ILE A 87 -17.62 4.14 11.03
C ILE A 87 -16.09 3.99 10.89
N ILE A 88 -15.32 3.92 11.99
CA ILE A 88 -13.84 3.87 11.90
C ILE A 88 -13.42 2.55 11.24
N LYS A 89 -14.05 1.46 11.67
CA LYS A 89 -13.77 0.12 11.13
C LYS A 89 -14.09 0.07 9.63
N GLU A 90 -15.26 0.53 9.22
CA GLU A 90 -15.70 0.54 7.83
C GLU A 90 -14.76 1.36 6.93
N GLN A 91 -14.37 2.56 7.37
CA GLN A 91 -13.44 3.41 6.60
C GLN A 91 -12.05 2.78 6.47
N CYS A 92 -11.54 2.20 7.56
CA CYS A 92 -10.25 1.51 7.58
C CYS A 92 -10.25 0.23 6.70
N GLU A 93 -11.29 -0.59 6.78
CA GLU A 93 -11.45 -1.78 5.95
C GLU A 93 -11.58 -1.40 4.47
N GLY A 94 -12.41 -0.40 4.16
CA GLY A 94 -12.54 0.18 2.83
C GLY A 94 -11.21 0.67 2.28
N ALA A 95 -10.41 1.38 3.09
CA ALA A 95 -9.07 1.83 2.71
C ALA A 95 -8.12 0.66 2.40
N CYS A 96 -8.09 -0.37 3.26
CA CYS A 96 -7.26 -1.56 3.03
C CYS A 96 -7.63 -2.31 1.74
N VAL A 97 -8.94 -2.49 1.48
CA VAL A 97 -9.44 -3.15 0.26
C VAL A 97 -9.08 -2.33 -0.97
N LEU A 98 -9.28 -1.02 -0.92
CA LEU A 98 -8.90 -0.10 -1.99
C LEU A 98 -7.40 -0.18 -2.29
N LEU A 99 -6.55 -0.05 -1.26
CA LEU A 99 -5.10 -0.13 -1.39
C LEU A 99 -4.63 -1.45 -2.00
N GLY A 100 -5.15 -2.57 -1.49
CA GLY A 100 -4.82 -3.90 -2.03
C GLY A 100 -5.25 -4.06 -3.49
N GLY A 101 -6.43 -3.54 -3.84
CA GLY A 101 -6.93 -3.51 -5.21
C GLY A 101 -6.05 -2.67 -6.13
N LEU A 102 -5.67 -1.46 -5.71
CA LEU A 102 -4.86 -0.54 -6.50
C LEU A 102 -3.43 -1.05 -6.72
N ILE A 103 -2.76 -1.57 -5.67
CA ILE A 103 -1.42 -2.15 -5.81
C ILE A 103 -1.45 -3.33 -6.77
N LYS A 104 -2.50 -4.18 -6.68
CA LYS A 104 -2.69 -5.31 -7.60
C LYS A 104 -2.93 -4.84 -9.04
N GLU A 105 -3.79 -3.83 -9.23
CA GLU A 105 -4.08 -3.23 -10.54
C GLU A 105 -2.81 -2.64 -11.18
N LEU A 106 -2.02 -1.87 -10.42
CA LEU A 106 -0.74 -1.33 -10.87
C LEU A 106 0.24 -2.44 -11.27
N GLY A 107 0.36 -3.49 -10.45
CA GLY A 107 1.21 -4.64 -10.77
C GLY A 107 0.79 -5.37 -12.06
N GLN A 108 -0.52 -5.55 -12.26
CA GLN A 108 -1.06 -6.14 -13.49
C GLN A 108 -0.80 -5.27 -14.72
N ASN A 109 -0.88 -3.95 -14.58
CA ASN A 109 -0.58 -3.01 -15.66
C ASN A 109 0.90 -3.10 -16.09
N ILE A 110 1.83 -3.13 -15.12
CA ILE A 110 3.26 -3.33 -15.42
C ILE A 110 3.49 -4.70 -16.08
N GLN A 111 2.93 -5.77 -15.51
CA GLN A 111 3.12 -7.13 -16.02
C GLN A 111 2.59 -7.30 -17.46
N SER A 112 1.44 -6.69 -17.76
CA SER A 112 0.84 -6.73 -19.09
C SER A 112 1.35 -5.65 -20.05
N MET A 113 2.22 -4.74 -19.56
CA MET A 113 2.69 -3.54 -20.25
C MET A 113 1.53 -2.71 -20.82
N ARG A 114 0.50 -2.52 -20.00
CA ARG A 114 -0.67 -1.69 -20.29
C ARG A 114 -0.57 -0.37 -19.55
N ARG A 115 -1.00 0.71 -20.19
CA ARG A 115 -1.13 2.00 -19.52
C ARG A 115 -2.17 1.92 -18.42
N SER A 116 -1.81 2.46 -17.26
CA SER A 116 -2.73 2.63 -16.15
C SER A 116 -3.52 3.93 -16.36
N PRO A 117 -4.86 3.95 -16.20
CA PRO A 117 -5.65 5.18 -16.16
C PRO A 117 -5.46 5.88 -14.80
N THR A 118 -4.20 6.25 -14.51
CA THR A 118 -3.79 6.72 -13.18
C THR A 118 -4.52 8.00 -12.81
N ARG A 119 -4.57 8.98 -13.72
CA ARG A 119 -5.18 10.29 -13.48
C ARG A 119 -6.69 10.25 -13.48
N GLU A 120 -7.27 9.39 -14.30
CA GLU A 120 -8.73 9.33 -14.52
C GLU A 120 -9.43 8.44 -13.48
N SER A 121 -8.76 7.41 -12.96
CA SER A 121 -9.39 6.40 -12.11
C SER A 121 -8.69 6.23 -10.76
N ILE A 122 -7.36 6.08 -10.74
CA ILE A 122 -6.64 5.70 -9.52
C ILE A 122 -6.50 6.88 -8.54
N ILE A 123 -6.03 8.03 -9.01
CA ILE A 123 -5.83 9.21 -8.16
C ILE A 123 -7.15 9.68 -7.52
N PRO A 124 -8.27 9.82 -8.25
CA PRO A 124 -9.56 10.22 -7.65
C PRO A 124 -10.05 9.27 -6.55
N LYS A 125 -9.86 7.96 -6.73
CA LYS A 125 -10.18 6.92 -5.75
C LYS A 125 -9.35 7.10 -4.46
N ILE A 126 -8.04 7.32 -4.61
CA ILE A 126 -7.14 7.56 -3.47
C ILE A 126 -7.53 8.84 -2.74
N GLN A 127 -7.75 9.94 -3.47
CA GLN A 127 -8.12 11.23 -2.88
C GLN A 127 -9.45 11.15 -2.13
N SER A 128 -10.44 10.48 -2.69
CA SER A 128 -11.74 10.27 -2.05
C SER A 128 -11.60 9.51 -0.73
N MET A 129 -10.77 8.46 -0.71
CA MET A 129 -10.49 7.70 0.51
C MET A 129 -9.73 8.53 1.56
N LYS A 130 -8.74 9.33 1.13
CA LYS A 130 -8.02 10.26 2.04
C LYS A 130 -8.98 11.25 2.70
N LEU A 131 -9.92 11.82 1.94
CA LEU A 131 -10.94 12.72 2.49
C LEU A 131 -11.84 12.02 3.51
N ALA A 132 -12.17 10.75 3.30
CA ALA A 132 -12.97 9.99 4.24
C ALA A 132 -12.20 9.71 5.56
N LEU A 133 -10.92 9.35 5.47
CA LEU A 133 -10.03 9.12 6.62
C LEU A 133 -9.61 10.39 7.36
N THR A 134 -9.70 11.55 6.71
CA THR A 134 -9.40 12.87 7.32
C THR A 134 -10.66 13.66 7.66
N SER A 135 -11.84 13.04 7.57
CA SER A 135 -13.10 13.72 7.80
C SER A 135 -13.20 14.27 9.23
N PRO A 136 -13.79 15.47 9.44
CA PRO A 136 -13.93 16.06 10.77
C PRO A 136 -14.69 15.16 11.75
N MET A 137 -15.65 14.40 11.25
CA MET A 137 -16.40 13.41 12.03
C MET A 137 -15.47 12.31 12.54
N LEU A 138 -14.65 11.72 11.66
CA LEU A 138 -13.69 10.69 12.07
C LEU A 138 -12.64 11.24 13.05
N ALA A 139 -12.13 12.45 12.81
CA ALA A 139 -11.21 13.14 13.71
C ALA A 139 -11.81 13.35 15.12
N TYR A 140 -13.08 13.75 15.21
CA TYR A 140 -13.80 13.87 16.49
C TYR A 140 -13.95 12.51 17.19
N GLN A 141 -14.31 11.46 16.45
CA GLN A 141 -14.45 10.11 17.01
C GLN A 141 -13.11 9.57 17.55
N LEU A 142 -12.02 9.82 16.83
CA LEU A 142 -10.66 9.51 17.24
C LEU A 142 -10.25 10.31 18.49
N GLY A 143 -10.58 11.60 18.55
CA GLY A 143 -10.32 12.46 19.71
C GLY A 143 -11.02 11.97 20.99
N ILE A 144 -12.28 11.54 20.89
CA ILE A 144 -12.98 10.90 22.02
C ILE A 144 -12.23 9.65 22.48
N LEU A 145 -11.77 8.83 21.54
CA LEU A 145 -11.12 7.55 21.81
C LEU A 145 -9.80 7.71 22.58
N VAL A 146 -9.05 8.78 22.30
CA VAL A 146 -7.76 9.08 22.96
C VAL A 146 -7.94 9.64 24.37
N ASN A 147 -9.00 10.42 24.62
CA ASN A 147 -9.18 11.17 25.87
C ASN A 147 -9.89 10.38 26.99
N GLN A 148 -10.39 9.17 26.74
CA GLN A 148 -11.03 8.34 27.78
C GLN A 148 -9.98 7.58 28.60
N ASN A 149 -9.86 7.94 29.89
CA ASN A 149 -8.80 7.52 30.83
C ASN A 149 -8.63 6.00 31.04
N GLU A 150 -9.62 5.15 30.72
CA GLU A 150 -9.50 3.69 30.86
C GLU A 150 -8.98 2.99 29.58
N ILE A 151 -8.90 3.69 28.43
CA ILE A 151 -8.69 3.05 27.11
C ILE A 151 -7.68 3.83 26.25
N THR A 152 -6.70 4.48 26.90
CA THR A 152 -5.68 5.29 26.23
C THR A 152 -4.84 4.49 25.22
N ALA A 153 -4.48 3.24 25.54
CA ALA A 153 -3.70 2.38 24.65
C ALA A 153 -4.44 1.98 23.36
N CYS A 154 -5.76 1.74 23.42
CA CYS A 154 -6.55 1.42 22.22
C CYS A 154 -6.82 2.67 21.39
N GLY A 155 -7.08 3.81 22.05
CA GLY A 155 -7.21 5.11 21.40
C GLY A 155 -6.00 5.47 20.56
N LEU A 156 -4.81 5.41 21.17
CA LEU A 156 -3.54 5.67 20.49
C LEU A 156 -3.25 4.66 19.37
N SER A 157 -3.57 3.38 19.56
CA SER A 157 -3.37 2.36 18.53
C SER A 157 -4.26 2.62 17.30
N THR A 158 -5.49 3.06 17.53
CA THR A 158 -6.46 3.36 16.46
C THR A 158 -6.07 4.61 15.68
N THR A 159 -5.67 5.68 16.36
CA THR A 159 -5.19 6.90 15.70
C THR A 159 -3.92 6.64 14.92
N SER A 160 -2.98 5.90 15.49
CA SER A 160 -1.75 5.47 14.81
C SER A 160 -2.08 4.64 13.56
N PHE A 161 -3.03 3.71 13.66
CA PHE A 161 -3.47 2.90 12.52
C PHE A 161 -4.03 3.76 11.37
N VAL A 162 -4.92 4.71 11.66
CA VAL A 162 -5.48 5.64 10.66
C VAL A 162 -4.39 6.52 10.04
N PHE A 163 -3.47 7.02 10.85
CA PHE A 163 -2.33 7.82 10.39
C PHE A 163 -1.43 7.02 9.44
N ILE A 164 -1.07 5.80 9.80
CA ILE A 164 -0.26 4.90 8.98
C ILE A 164 -0.99 4.58 7.66
N LEU A 165 -2.30 4.28 7.70
CA LEU A 165 -3.09 4.04 6.48
C LEU A 165 -3.12 5.25 5.54
N THR A 166 -3.26 6.46 6.10
CA THR A 166 -3.24 7.69 5.31
C THR A 166 -1.87 7.87 4.65
N GLY A 167 -0.79 7.63 5.38
CA GLY A 167 0.57 7.65 4.81
C GLY A 167 0.78 6.61 3.71
N ILE A 168 0.19 5.42 3.82
CA ILE A 168 0.24 4.41 2.75
C ILE A 168 -0.50 4.90 1.50
N LEU A 169 -1.66 5.57 1.65
CA LEU A 169 -2.38 6.17 0.52
C LEU A 169 -1.54 7.23 -0.20
N ASP A 170 -0.78 8.06 0.53
CA ASP A 170 0.16 9.01 -0.08
C ASP A 170 1.23 8.31 -0.92
N ARG A 171 1.83 7.25 -0.39
CA ARG A 171 2.87 6.48 -1.08
C ARG A 171 2.34 5.70 -2.29
N VAL A 172 1.13 5.15 -2.22
CA VAL A 172 0.49 4.50 -3.38
C VAL A 172 0.14 5.51 -4.46
N GLU A 173 -0.21 6.75 -4.11
CA GLU A 173 -0.41 7.82 -5.08
C GLU A 173 0.90 8.15 -5.83
N GLU A 174 2.01 8.26 -5.12
CA GLU A 174 3.35 8.45 -5.71
C GLU A 174 3.73 7.27 -6.62
N LEU A 175 3.51 6.04 -6.14
CA LEU A 175 3.73 4.81 -6.92
C LEU A 175 2.92 4.83 -8.22
N ALA A 176 1.64 5.22 -8.17
CA ALA A 176 0.78 5.24 -9.35
C ALA A 176 1.29 6.24 -10.41
N LYS A 177 1.86 7.38 -9.99
CA LYS A 177 2.46 8.38 -10.88
C LYS A 177 3.74 7.85 -11.55
N GLU A 178 4.61 7.17 -10.79
CA GLU A 178 5.82 6.54 -11.36
C GLU A 178 5.49 5.42 -12.34
N VAL A 179 4.45 4.63 -12.07
CA VAL A 179 3.97 3.59 -13.00
C VAL A 179 3.39 4.18 -14.28
N GLU A 180 2.65 5.28 -14.19
CA GLU A 180 2.15 6.02 -15.35
C GLU A 180 3.31 6.55 -16.21
N GLU A 181 4.30 7.16 -15.58
CA GLU A 181 5.48 7.69 -16.27
C GLU A 181 6.32 6.58 -16.91
N LEU A 182 6.51 5.45 -16.22
CA LEU A 182 7.12 4.26 -16.80
C LEU A 182 6.35 3.83 -18.07
N GLY A 183 5.03 3.73 -18.02
CA GLY A 183 4.22 3.34 -19.17
C GLY A 183 4.27 4.35 -20.33
N ALA A 184 4.47 5.63 -20.03
CA ALA A 184 4.69 6.65 -21.04
C ALA A 184 6.05 6.48 -21.73
N LEU A 185 7.13 6.30 -20.96
CA LEU A 185 8.50 6.15 -21.46
C LEU A 185 8.74 4.82 -22.18
N ALA A 186 8.19 3.73 -21.63
CA ALA A 186 8.33 2.37 -22.15
C ALA A 186 7.33 2.05 -23.28
N SER A 187 6.53 3.03 -23.72
CA SER A 187 5.52 2.87 -24.77
C SER A 187 4.56 1.70 -24.48
N PHE A 188 4.02 1.64 -23.25
CA PHE A 188 3.00 0.67 -22.90
C PHE A 188 1.76 0.83 -23.79
N HIS A 189 1.14 -0.29 -24.09
CA HIS A 189 -0.03 -0.33 -24.96
C HIS A 189 -1.25 0.18 -24.18
N GLN A 190 -2.23 0.69 -24.92
CA GLN A 190 -3.46 1.21 -24.34
C GLN A 190 -4.41 0.08 -23.93
#